data_AF-A0A835HRN3-F1
#
_entry.id   AF-A0A835HRN3-F1
#
_cell.length_a   1.000
_cell.length_b   1.000
_cell.length_c   1.000
_cell.angle_alpha   90.00
_cell.angle_beta   90.00
_cell.angle_gamma   90.00
#
_symmetry.space_group_name_H-M   'P 1'
#
loop_
_entity.id
_entity.type
_entity.pdbx_description
1 polymer ?
#
loop_
_entity_poly.entity_id
_entity_poly.type
_entity_poly.pdbx_seq_one_letter_code
_entity_poly.pdbx_strand_id
1 'polypeptide(L)'
;MVVVQTSKTTIGQSSTPTVAYFSSRGPSSLGPDILKLDISAPGINILAAWPPKTPPALLPIDRRFVNWNFQSGTSMSCPHVFGVVALLKSAHPDWSPAAIKSALMTTADTKDTSHDNILAGGSMKLADICYTT
;
A
#
# COMPACT_ATOMS: atom_id res chain seq x y z
N MET A 1 6.68 -8.56 37.91
CA MET A 1 5.84 -9.44 37.09
C MET A 1 5.36 -8.61 35.89
N VAL A 2 5.84 -8.90 34.68
CA VAL A 2 5.39 -8.20 33.47
C VAL A 2 4.20 -8.98 32.92
N VAL A 3 3.01 -8.39 32.97
CA VAL A 3 1.80 -8.98 32.39
C VAL A 3 1.78 -8.64 30.90
N VAL A 4 1.98 -9.64 30.04
CA VAL A 4 1.84 -9.47 28.59
C VAL A 4 0.37 -9.67 28.23
N GLN A 5 -0.28 -8.62 27.75
CA GLN A 5 -1.67 -8.69 27.25
C GLN A 5 -1.70 -9.05 25.77
N THR A 6 -2.83 -9.59 25.30
CA THR A 6 -3.07 -9.90 23.89
C THR A 6 -3.17 -8.63 23.04
N SER A 7 -2.59 -8.65 21.85
CA SER A 7 -2.71 -7.55 20.88
C SER A 7 -4.17 -7.35 20.45
N LYS A 8 -4.60 -6.09 20.30
CA LYS A 8 -5.95 -5.72 19.86
C LYS A 8 -5.86 -4.90 18.57
N THR A 9 -6.55 -5.35 17.53
CA THR A 9 -6.75 -4.56 16.30
C THR A 9 -7.96 -3.64 16.48
N THR A 10 -7.80 -2.35 16.17
CA THR A 10 -8.88 -1.36 16.17
C THR A 10 -9.10 -0.86 14.74
N ILE A 11 -10.36 -0.61 14.38
CA ILE A 11 -10.77 -0.16 13.04
C ILE A 11 -11.44 1.22 13.20
N GLY A 12 -11.17 2.15 12.28
CA GLY A 12 -11.84 3.47 12.23
C GLY A 12 -11.34 4.53 13.21
N GLN A 13 -10.12 4.38 13.75
CA GLN A 13 -9.56 5.31 14.75
C GLN A 13 -8.74 6.46 14.16
N SER A 14 -8.41 6.44 12.86
CA SER A 14 -7.55 7.45 12.22
C SER A 14 -8.10 7.80 10.84
N SER A 15 -7.89 9.05 10.40
CA SER A 15 -8.06 9.45 9.01
C SER A 15 -7.16 8.58 8.12
N THR A 16 -7.76 7.82 7.21
CA THR A 16 -7.06 6.93 6.27
C THR A 16 -7.72 7.04 4.89
N PRO A 17 -6.99 6.81 3.78
CA PRO A 17 -5.58 6.46 3.70
C PRO A 17 -4.64 7.67 3.85
N THR A 18 -3.38 7.40 4.19
CA THR A 18 -2.28 8.38 4.19
C THR A 18 -1.07 7.71 3.56
N VAL A 19 -0.31 8.45 2.74
CA VAL A 19 0.88 7.88 2.11
C VAL A 19 1.94 7.58 3.17
N ALA A 20 2.51 6.38 3.14
CA ALA A 20 3.57 5.99 4.07
C ALA A 20 4.76 6.97 4.01
N TYR A 21 5.35 7.30 5.16
CA TYR A 21 6.54 8.17 5.22
C TYR A 21 7.71 7.62 4.39
N PHE A 22 7.88 6.30 4.35
CA PHE A 22 8.93 5.62 3.59
C PHE A 22 8.65 5.50 2.08
N SER A 23 7.46 5.88 1.61
CA SER A 23 7.14 5.80 0.18
C SER A 23 7.95 6.84 -0.60
N SER A 24 8.66 6.39 -1.64
CA SER A 24 9.36 7.29 -2.56
C SER A 24 8.38 8.27 -3.22
N ARG A 25 8.90 9.44 -3.59
CA ARG A 25 8.12 10.55 -4.17
C ARG A 25 8.82 11.05 -5.43
N GLY A 26 8.05 11.50 -6.40
CA GLY A 26 8.57 12.19 -7.57
C GLY A 26 8.99 13.64 -7.26
N PRO A 27 9.51 14.35 -8.28
CA PRO A 27 9.61 13.93 -9.68
C PRO A 27 10.74 12.92 -9.93
N SER A 28 10.60 12.12 -10.98
CA SER A 28 11.64 11.19 -11.41
C SER A 28 12.82 11.95 -12.04
N SER A 29 14.05 11.63 -11.66
CA SER A 29 15.25 12.23 -12.26
C SER A 29 15.38 11.97 -13.77
N LEU A 30 14.81 10.87 -14.25
CA LEU A 30 14.80 10.47 -15.68
C LEU A 30 13.70 11.14 -16.51
N GLY A 31 12.77 11.85 -15.89
CA GLY A 31 11.60 12.43 -16.55
C GLY A 31 10.86 13.36 -15.60
N PRO A 32 11.41 14.54 -15.32
CA PRO A 32 10.86 15.45 -14.30
C PRO A 32 9.47 15.97 -14.65
N ASP A 33 9.12 16.01 -15.94
CA ASP A 33 7.78 16.41 -16.43
C ASP A 33 6.73 15.29 -16.29
N ILE A 34 7.15 14.06 -15.95
CA ILE A 34 6.26 12.92 -15.71
C ILE A 34 6.15 12.71 -14.20
N LEU A 35 4.97 13.02 -13.67
CA LEU A 35 4.62 12.73 -12.28
C LEU A 35 4.73 11.22 -12.00
N LYS A 36 5.52 10.87 -10.99
CA LYS A 36 5.61 9.53 -10.36
C LYS A 36 5.46 9.71 -8.85
N LEU A 37 4.82 8.84 -8.07
CA LEU A 37 4.05 7.65 -8.40
C LEU A 37 2.69 7.98 -9.03
N ASP A 38 2.14 7.07 -9.82
CA ASP A 38 0.82 7.25 -10.44
C ASP A 38 -0.34 6.82 -9.52
N ILE A 39 -0.18 5.72 -8.76
CA ILE A 39 -1.25 5.09 -7.95
C ILE A 39 -0.67 4.60 -6.62
N SER A 40 -1.46 4.71 -5.54
CA SER A 40 -1.18 4.16 -4.21
C SER A 40 -2.14 3.03 -3.86
N ALA A 41 -1.68 2.09 -3.04
CA ALA A 41 -2.47 0.96 -2.55
C ALA A 41 -2.01 0.55 -1.13
N PRO A 42 -2.80 -0.21 -0.37
CA PRO A 42 -2.45 -0.65 0.99
C PRO A 42 -1.06 -1.31 1.07
N GLY A 43 -0.18 -0.77 1.91
CA GLY A 43 1.20 -1.24 2.04
C GLY A 43 1.78 -1.16 3.46
N ILE A 44 1.00 -0.78 4.46
CA ILE A 44 1.41 -0.78 5.87
C ILE A 44 0.62 -1.85 6.61
N ASN A 45 1.31 -2.66 7.41
CA ASN A 45 0.74 -3.73 8.22
C ASN A 45 -0.18 -4.66 7.42
N ILE A 46 0.29 -5.10 6.25
CA ILE A 46 -0.43 -6.08 5.43
C ILE A 46 -0.13 -7.47 5.96
N LEU A 47 -1.19 -8.22 6.28
CA LEU A 47 -1.09 -9.62 6.66
C LEU A 47 -0.98 -10.48 5.39
N ALA A 48 0.12 -11.21 5.25
CA ALA A 48 0.34 -12.10 4.11
C ALA A 48 0.98 -13.42 4.53
N ALA A 49 0.90 -14.41 3.65
CA ALA A 49 1.49 -15.72 3.87
C ALA A 49 3.02 -15.59 4.07
N TRP A 50 3.56 -16.37 4.99
CA TRP A 50 4.96 -16.28 5.38
C TRP A 50 5.64 -17.65 5.33
N PRO A 51 6.90 -17.74 4.88
CA PRO A 51 7.61 -19.00 4.83
C PRO A 51 7.74 -19.64 6.22
N PRO A 52 7.40 -20.93 6.39
CA PRO A 52 7.36 -21.58 7.70
C PRO A 52 8.75 -21.81 8.30
N LYS A 53 9.84 -21.53 7.55
CA LYS A 53 11.23 -21.66 8.00
C LYS A 53 11.95 -20.32 8.19
N THR A 54 11.23 -19.21 8.00
CA THR A 54 11.80 -17.87 8.13
C THR A 54 11.23 -17.21 9.38
N PRO A 55 12.07 -16.70 10.30
CA PRO A 55 11.56 -16.03 11.49
C PRO A 55 10.87 -14.72 11.12
N PRO A 56 9.71 -14.40 11.74
CA PRO A 56 8.89 -13.25 11.34
C PRO A 56 9.57 -11.91 11.60
N ALA A 57 10.39 -11.80 12.66
CA ALA A 57 11.14 -10.58 12.94
C ALA A 57 12.40 -10.41 12.06
N LEU A 58 12.75 -11.41 11.23
CA LEU A 58 14.00 -11.44 10.45
C LEU A 58 15.28 -11.26 11.30
N LEU A 59 15.20 -11.49 12.61
CA LEU A 59 16.31 -11.41 13.54
C LEU A 59 16.86 -12.82 13.83
N PRO A 60 18.19 -13.01 13.94
CA PRO A 60 18.79 -14.31 14.25
C PRO A 60 18.34 -14.90 15.60
N ILE A 61 17.91 -14.05 16.53
CA ILE A 61 17.43 -14.46 17.86
C ILE A 61 15.97 -14.95 17.83
N ASP A 62 15.20 -14.58 16.81
CA ASP A 62 13.80 -14.98 16.69
C ASP A 62 13.71 -16.43 16.19
N ARG A 63 13.14 -17.30 17.02
CA ARG A 63 12.95 -18.73 16.74
C ARG A 63 11.50 -19.09 16.43
N ARG A 64 10.63 -18.09 16.27
CA ARG A 64 9.21 -18.31 15.98
C ARG A 64 9.03 -18.72 14.52
N PHE A 65 8.09 -19.63 14.30
CA PHE A 65 7.62 -19.99 12.97
C PHE A 65 6.13 -19.66 12.88
N VAL A 66 5.75 -18.95 11.82
CA VAL A 66 4.38 -18.49 11.59
C VAL A 66 4.01 -18.71 10.14
N ASN A 67 2.74 -19.01 9.88
CA ASN A 67 2.22 -19.16 8.52
C ASN A 67 1.83 -17.81 7.90
N TRP A 68 1.65 -16.80 8.73
CA TRP A 68 1.22 -15.46 8.35
C TRP A 68 2.06 -14.43 9.10
N ASN A 69 2.42 -13.35 8.43
CA ASN A 69 3.20 -12.26 9.03
C ASN A 69 2.68 -10.91 8.56
N PHE A 70 2.78 -9.90 9.43
CA PHE A 70 2.51 -8.52 9.08
C PHE A 70 3.78 -7.88 8.53
N GLN A 71 3.69 -7.30 7.34
CA GLN A 71 4.80 -6.57 6.73
C GLN A 71 4.35 -5.23 6.16
N SER A 72 5.30 -4.31 6.06
CA SER A 72 5.08 -2.98 5.50
C SER A 72 6.10 -2.69 4.40
N GLY A 73 5.66 -2.09 3.31
CA GLY A 73 6.51 -1.71 2.18
C GLY A 73 5.71 -1.46 0.91
N THR A 74 6.30 -0.74 -0.05
CA THR A 74 5.74 -0.61 -1.40
C THR A 74 5.65 -1.96 -2.11
N SER A 75 6.50 -2.93 -1.72
CA SER A 75 6.42 -4.33 -2.12
C SER A 75 5.10 -5.01 -1.71
N MET A 76 4.42 -4.51 -0.66
CA MET A 76 3.10 -5.00 -0.24
C MET A 76 1.96 -4.25 -0.93
N SER A 77 2.17 -3.01 -1.37
CA SER A 77 1.23 -2.29 -2.23
C SER A 77 1.17 -2.86 -3.66
N CYS A 78 2.31 -3.27 -4.22
CA CYS A 78 2.42 -3.81 -5.58
C CYS A 78 1.45 -4.97 -5.89
N PRO A 79 1.35 -6.05 -5.07
CA PRO A 79 0.43 -7.15 -5.36
C PRO A 79 -1.05 -6.76 -5.30
N HIS A 80 -1.43 -5.73 -4.52
CA HIS A 80 -2.81 -5.23 -4.51
C HIS A 80 -3.18 -4.63 -5.87
N VAL A 81 -2.35 -3.72 -6.39
CA VAL A 81 -2.55 -3.11 -7.72
C VAL A 81 -2.52 -4.19 -8.80
N PHE A 82 -1.62 -5.15 -8.71
CA PHE A 82 -1.55 -6.26 -9.67
C PHE A 82 -2.83 -7.10 -9.68
N GLY A 83 -3.42 -7.37 -8.52
CA GLY A 83 -4.70 -8.08 -8.42
C GLY A 83 -5.84 -7.33 -9.14
N VAL A 84 -5.96 -6.03 -8.91
CA VAL A 84 -6.97 -5.19 -9.59
C VAL A 84 -6.73 -5.16 -11.11
N VAL A 85 -5.47 -4.99 -11.53
CA VAL A 85 -5.09 -5.05 -12.96
C VAL A 85 -5.47 -6.40 -13.58
N ALA A 86 -5.22 -7.50 -12.89
CA ALA A 86 -5.57 -8.84 -13.38
C ALA A 86 -7.08 -9.02 -13.53
N LEU A 87 -7.87 -8.51 -12.58
CA LEU A 87 -9.34 -8.51 -12.67
C LEU A 87 -9.83 -7.66 -13.85
N LEU A 88 -9.29 -6.44 -14.01
CA LEU A 88 -9.60 -5.57 -15.15
C LEU A 88 -9.25 -6.23 -16.47
N LYS A 89 -8.09 -6.89 -16.57
CA LYS A 89 -7.66 -7.59 -17.78
C LYS A 89 -8.52 -8.82 -18.07
N SER A 90 -9.03 -9.49 -17.05
CA SER A 90 -9.98 -10.60 -17.21
C SER A 90 -11.35 -10.12 -17.69
N ALA A 91 -11.82 -8.98 -17.20
CA ALA A 91 -13.10 -8.38 -17.59
C ALA A 91 -13.03 -7.70 -18.97
N HIS A 92 -11.87 -7.11 -19.30
CA HIS A 92 -11.60 -6.40 -20.56
C HIS A 92 -10.31 -6.90 -21.23
N PRO A 93 -10.34 -8.09 -21.86
CA PRO A 93 -9.15 -8.69 -22.47
C PRO A 93 -8.54 -7.88 -23.61
N ASP A 94 -9.34 -7.04 -24.27
CA ASP A 94 -8.98 -6.16 -25.39
C ASP A 94 -8.30 -4.86 -24.95
N TRP A 95 -8.42 -4.46 -23.68
CA TRP A 95 -7.81 -3.23 -23.18
C TRP A 95 -6.29 -3.26 -23.25
N SER A 96 -5.71 -2.16 -23.75
CA SER A 96 -4.27 -1.95 -23.75
C SER A 96 -3.76 -1.64 -22.33
N PRO A 97 -2.44 -1.80 -22.06
CA PRO A 97 -1.87 -1.42 -20.77
C PRO A 97 -2.12 0.07 -20.41
N ALA A 98 -2.14 0.94 -21.42
CA ALA A 98 -2.45 2.36 -21.25
C ALA A 98 -3.91 2.58 -20.85
N ALA A 99 -4.86 1.83 -21.43
CA ALA A 99 -6.27 1.91 -21.06
C ALA A 99 -6.50 1.46 -19.61
N ILE A 100 -5.86 0.36 -19.18
CA ILE A 100 -5.94 -0.12 -17.80
C ILE A 100 -5.34 0.91 -16.83
N LYS A 101 -4.17 1.47 -17.15
CA LYS A 101 -3.56 2.53 -16.33
C LYS A 101 -4.49 3.75 -16.23
N SER A 102 -5.07 4.19 -17.35
CA SER A 102 -5.98 5.34 -17.38
C SER A 102 -7.25 5.08 -16.56
N ALA A 103 -7.83 3.87 -16.66
CA ALA A 103 -9.00 3.51 -15.87
C ALA A 103 -8.68 3.58 -14.37
N LEU A 104 -7.59 2.95 -13.94
CA LEU A 104 -7.16 2.97 -12.55
C LEU A 104 -6.90 4.38 -12.02
N MET A 105 -6.24 5.24 -12.80
CA MET A 105 -5.94 6.61 -12.37
C MET A 105 -7.19 7.50 -12.27
N THR A 106 -8.17 7.29 -13.16
CA THR A 106 -9.39 8.12 -13.21
C THR A 106 -10.47 7.67 -12.25
N THR A 107 -10.44 6.42 -11.78
CA THR A 107 -11.38 5.88 -10.79
C THR A 107 -10.81 5.80 -9.37
N ALA A 108 -9.55 6.15 -9.17
CA ALA A 108 -8.93 6.12 -7.85
C ALA A 108 -9.44 7.25 -6.95
N ASP A 109 -9.57 6.96 -5.66
CA ASP A 109 -10.00 7.91 -4.65
C ASP A 109 -8.90 8.92 -4.33
N THR A 110 -9.27 10.18 -4.16
CA THR A 110 -8.36 11.28 -3.80
C THR A 110 -8.58 11.78 -2.37
N LYS A 111 -9.58 11.22 -1.69
CA LYS A 111 -10.02 11.65 -0.36
C LYS A 111 -9.83 10.56 0.69
N ASP A 112 -9.59 11.00 1.91
CA ASP A 112 -9.58 10.13 3.08
C ASP A 112 -10.99 9.90 3.65
N THR A 113 -11.08 9.08 4.69
CA THR A 113 -12.32 8.77 5.43
C THR A 113 -12.96 10.00 6.08
N SER A 114 -12.23 11.11 6.22
CA SER A 114 -12.71 12.39 6.73
C SER A 114 -13.16 13.34 5.60
N HIS A 115 -13.12 12.86 4.35
CA HIS A 115 -13.38 13.61 3.12
C HIS A 115 -12.38 14.72 2.80
N ASP A 116 -11.22 14.71 3.47
CA ASP A 116 -10.10 15.60 3.20
C ASP A 116 -9.16 14.99 2.15
N ASN A 117 -8.29 15.80 1.57
CA ASN A 117 -7.31 15.31 0.60
C ASN A 117 -6.30 14.39 1.28
N ILE A 118 -5.92 13.30 0.60
CA ILE A 118 -4.91 12.36 1.11
C ILE A 118 -3.58 13.09 1.32
N LEU A 119 -3.02 12.96 2.52
CA LEU A 119 -1.76 13.61 2.90
C LEU A 119 -0.55 12.69 2.69
N ALA A 120 0.61 13.31 2.48
CA ALA A 120 1.88 12.63 2.45
C ALA A 120 2.43 12.45 3.88
N GLY A 121 2.49 11.22 4.38
CA GLY A 121 2.91 10.91 5.75
C GLY A 121 4.24 11.55 6.13
N GLY A 122 4.28 12.17 7.32
CA GLY A 122 5.42 12.95 7.82
C GLY A 122 5.55 14.37 7.26
N SER A 123 4.55 14.86 6.51
CA SER A 123 4.46 16.23 6.01
C SER A 123 3.01 16.71 5.94
N MET A 124 2.75 18.02 6.03
CA MET A 124 1.42 18.61 5.75
C MET A 124 1.16 18.82 4.25
N LYS A 125 1.96 18.17 3.38
CA LYS A 125 1.82 18.31 1.92
C LYS A 125 0.77 17.32 1.42
N LEU A 126 -0.04 17.77 0.46
CA LEU A 126 -0.91 16.89 -0.30
C LEU A 126 -0.11 15.78 -0.96
N ALA A 127 -0.69 14.59 -1.00
CA ALA A 127 -0.14 13.50 -1.79
C ALA A 127 -0.46 13.74 -3.27
N ASP A 128 0.56 13.74 -4.11
CA ASP A 128 0.39 13.89 -5.57
C ASP A 128 -0.10 12.57 -6.23
N ILE A 129 -0.77 11.67 -5.49
CA ILE A 129 -1.12 10.30 -5.91
C ILE A 129 -2.58 9.96 -5.59
N CYS A 130 -3.21 9.15 -6.45
CA CYS A 130 -4.57 8.64 -6.24
C CYS A 130 -4.53 7.24 -5.59
N TYR A 131 -5.50 6.91 -4.75
CA TYR A 131 -5.56 5.66 -3.98
C TYR A 131 -6.56 4.66 -4.57
N THR A 132 -6.17 3.41 -4.74
CA THR A 132 -7.12 2.31 -5.04
C THR A 132 -7.43 1.55 -3.76
N THR A 133 -8.73 1.36 -3.51
CA THR A 133 -9.23 0.41 -2.50
C THR A 133 -9.20 -1.01 -3.04
#